data_AF-A0A833WNR1-F1
#
_entry.id   AF-A0A833WNR1-F1
#
_cell.length_a   1.000
_cell.length_b   1.000
_cell.length_c   1.000
_cell.angle_alpha   90.00
_cell.angle_beta   90.00
_cell.angle_gamma   90.00
#
_symmetry.space_group_name_H-M   'P 1'
#
loop_
_entity.id
_entity.type
_entity.pdbx_description
1 polymer ?
#
loop_
_entity_poly.entity_id
_entity_poly.type
_entity_poly.pdbx_seq_one_letter_code
_entity_poly.pdbx_strand_id
1 'polypeptide(L)'
;MAAIKTSAGQRAERIKQEAVKLSAEEAANQKVLQHYAKTVYFNDLWVSFLSKMAGLVALMSYMEVQRMRRSPRGISFVVGFEALSVLIGASTVLFIRRWFNPLLAFKVAFAFSLLQGFWYLASYSSRFMELPRQAGDLLAEQIPFGLIYFLVCWVSDRFMMRSQDIAKQTAEDMRAVLKGKAA
;
A
#
# COMPACT_ATOMS: atom_id res chain seq x y z
N MET A 1 -10.04 61.00 32.21
CA MET A 1 -9.02 60.38 33.09
C MET A 1 -8.52 59.10 32.43
N ALA A 2 -7.34 59.15 31.81
CA ALA A 2 -6.74 57.97 31.18
C ALA A 2 -6.09 57.11 32.28
N ALA A 3 -6.53 55.86 32.42
CA ALA A 3 -5.95 54.91 33.36
C ALA A 3 -4.47 54.68 33.00
N ILE A 4 -3.58 55.16 33.87
CA ILE A 4 -2.12 54.98 33.73
C ILE A 4 -1.86 53.47 33.86
N LYS A 5 -1.57 52.79 32.75
CA LYS A 5 -1.13 51.39 32.75
C LYS A 5 0.17 51.31 33.54
N THR A 6 0.13 50.71 34.71
CA THR A 6 1.33 50.46 35.53
C THR A 6 2.25 49.48 34.79
N SER A 7 3.57 49.69 34.92
CA SER A 7 4.62 48.82 34.36
C SER A 7 4.39 47.33 34.67
N ALA A 8 3.87 47.02 35.86
CA ALA A 8 3.48 45.67 36.28
C ALA A 8 2.30 45.09 35.46
N GLY A 9 1.30 45.90 35.12
CA GLY A 9 0.17 45.49 34.28
C GLY A 9 0.57 45.18 32.83
N GLN A 10 1.49 45.96 32.26
CA GLN A 10 2.07 45.68 30.93
C GLN A 10 2.95 44.42 30.92
N ARG A 11 3.64 44.12 32.03
CA ARG A 11 4.41 42.89 32.19
C ARG A 11 3.50 41.67 32.31
N ALA A 12 2.41 41.77 33.07
CA ALA A 12 1.41 40.72 33.18
C ALA A 12 0.65 40.46 31.86
N GLU A 13 0.33 41.50 31.08
CA GLU A 13 -0.22 41.37 29.72
C GLU A 13 0.75 40.64 28.78
N ARG A 14 2.05 40.97 28.83
CA ARG A 14 3.08 40.29 28.01
C ARG A 14 3.23 38.80 28.37
N ILE A 15 3.29 38.47 29.66
CA ILE A 15 3.39 37.07 30.12
C ILE A 15 2.14 36.27 29.71
N LYS A 16 0.95 36.86 29.79
CA LYS A 16 -0.29 36.21 29.29
C LYS A 16 -0.25 36.00 27.78
N GLN A 17 0.24 36.98 27.01
CA GLN A 17 0.36 36.84 25.56
C GLN A 17 1.42 35.80 25.15
N GLU A 18 2.53 35.70 25.87
CA GLU A 18 3.54 34.65 25.68
C GLU A 18 2.98 33.26 26.01
N ALA A 19 2.26 33.13 27.14
CA ALA A 19 1.64 31.87 27.52
C ALA A 19 0.58 31.40 26.51
N VAL A 20 -0.21 32.32 25.94
CA VAL A 20 -1.18 32.01 24.88
C VAL A 20 -0.49 31.60 23.58
N LYS A 21 0.64 32.23 23.22
CA LYS A 21 1.44 31.84 22.05
C LYS A 21 2.06 30.44 22.24
N LEU A 22 2.66 30.17 23.39
CA LEU A 22 3.20 28.85 23.74
C LEU A 22 2.12 27.76 23.72
N SER A 23 0.94 28.06 24.28
CA SER A 23 -0.22 27.15 24.23
C SER A 23 -0.72 26.89 22.80
N ALA A 24 -0.73 27.92 21.94
CA ALA A 24 -1.12 27.77 20.53
C ALA A 24 -0.08 26.97 19.73
N GLU A 25 1.21 27.13 20.02
CA GLU A 25 2.30 26.34 19.43
C GLU A 25 2.28 24.87 19.88
N GLU A 26 1.99 24.60 21.16
CA GLU A 26 1.78 23.24 21.67
C GLU A 26 0.55 22.57 21.04
N ALA A 27 -0.56 23.29 20.89
CA ALA A 27 -1.75 22.79 20.22
C ALA A 27 -1.51 22.52 18.73
N ALA A 28 -0.72 23.36 18.05
CA ALA A 28 -0.29 23.13 16.67
C ALA A 28 0.61 21.88 16.56
N ASN A 29 1.58 21.74 17.46
CA ASN A 29 2.44 20.55 17.55
C ASN A 29 1.63 19.27 17.77
N GLN A 30 0.64 19.29 18.67
CA GLN A 30 -0.25 18.16 18.89
C GLN A 30 -1.06 17.81 17.64
N LYS A 31 -1.57 18.81 16.90
CA LYS A 31 -2.30 18.57 15.64
C LYS A 31 -1.42 17.93 14.57
N VAL A 32 -0.18 18.39 14.41
CA VAL A 32 0.77 17.81 13.44
C VAL A 32 1.11 16.37 13.81
N LEU A 33 1.39 16.09 15.09
CA LEU A 33 1.64 14.74 15.59
C LEU A 33 0.42 13.83 15.40
N GLN A 34 -0.79 14.35 15.63
CA GLN A 34 -2.03 13.62 15.39
C GLN A 34 -2.25 13.33 13.89
N HIS A 35 -1.96 14.27 13.00
CA HIS A 35 -2.07 14.05 11.56
C HIS A 35 -1.06 13.00 11.08
N TYR A 36 0.19 13.08 11.54
CA TYR A 36 1.20 12.07 11.24
C TYR A 36 0.80 10.68 11.76
N ALA A 37 0.35 10.58 13.01
CA ALA A 37 -0.11 9.33 13.61
C ALA A 37 -1.32 8.74 12.87
N LYS A 38 -2.27 9.58 12.43
CA LYS A 38 -3.42 9.14 11.61
C LYS A 38 -2.96 8.59 10.25
N THR A 39 -2.01 9.24 9.59
CA THR A 39 -1.46 8.77 8.31
C THR A 39 -0.76 7.43 8.46
N VAL A 40 0.04 7.25 9.51
CA VAL A 40 0.70 5.97 9.82
C VAL A 40 -0.33 4.88 10.12
N TYR A 41 -1.33 5.17 10.95
CA TYR A 41 -2.38 4.21 11.29
C TYR A 41 -3.22 3.79 10.08
N PHE A 42 -3.62 4.75 9.23
CA PHE A 42 -4.31 4.45 7.98
C PHE A 42 -3.46 3.57 7.06
N ASN A 43 -2.15 3.84 7.01
CA ASN A 43 -1.21 3.05 6.23
C ASN A 43 -1.17 1.58 6.70
N ASP A 44 -1.09 1.35 8.01
CA ASP A 44 -1.08 0.01 8.60
C ASP A 44 -2.40 -0.73 8.37
N LEU A 45 -3.54 -0.05 8.50
CA LEU A 45 -4.85 -0.62 8.16
C LEU A 45 -4.91 -1.05 6.70
N TRP A 46 -4.37 -0.22 5.80
CA TRP A 46 -4.39 -0.50 4.37
C TRP A 46 -3.45 -1.66 4.01
N VAL A 47 -2.25 -1.71 4.61
CA VAL A 47 -1.34 -2.88 4.52
C VAL A 47 -2.03 -4.16 4.99
N SER A 48 -2.77 -4.09 6.10
CA SER A 48 -3.52 -5.23 6.64
C SER A 48 -4.64 -5.68 5.70
N PHE A 49 -5.39 -4.72 5.13
CA PHE A 49 -6.43 -4.99 4.14
C PHE A 49 -5.85 -5.66 2.88
N LEU A 50 -4.80 -5.08 2.29
CA LEU A 50 -4.12 -5.63 1.11
C LEU A 50 -3.53 -7.01 1.40
N SER A 51 -2.99 -7.24 2.59
CA SER A 51 -2.48 -8.57 2.98
C SER A 51 -3.59 -9.62 3.02
N LYS A 52 -4.79 -9.26 3.51
CA LYS A 52 -5.93 -10.18 3.60
C LYS A 52 -6.52 -10.50 2.22
N MET A 53 -6.42 -9.59 1.26
CA MET A 53 -6.80 -9.83 -0.13
C MET A 53 -6.04 -11.01 -0.77
N ALA A 54 -4.82 -11.34 -0.31
CA ALA A 54 -4.12 -12.56 -0.75
C ALA A 54 -4.89 -13.84 -0.43
N GLY A 55 -5.67 -13.85 0.66
CA GLY A 55 -6.55 -14.96 0.99
C GLY A 55 -7.65 -15.17 -0.06
N LEU A 56 -8.18 -14.08 -0.63
CA LEU A 56 -9.13 -14.16 -1.74
C LEU A 56 -8.46 -14.66 -3.02
N VAL A 57 -7.24 -14.24 -3.32
CA VAL A 57 -6.47 -14.79 -4.46
C VAL A 57 -6.30 -16.30 -4.32
N ALA A 58 -5.88 -16.77 -3.13
CA ALA A 58 -5.73 -18.19 -2.87
C ALA A 58 -7.06 -18.95 -2.96
N LEU A 59 -8.16 -18.38 -2.46
CA LEU A 59 -9.50 -18.96 -2.55
C LEU A 59 -9.97 -19.07 -4.01
N MET A 60 -9.83 -18.00 -4.78
CA MET A 60 -10.22 -17.99 -6.20
C MET A 60 -9.39 -18.98 -7.00
N SER A 61 -8.07 -19.00 -6.79
CA SER A 61 -7.17 -19.98 -7.41
C SER A 61 -7.54 -21.42 -7.03
N TYR A 62 -7.92 -21.67 -5.77
CA TYR A 62 -8.38 -22.98 -5.34
C TYR A 62 -9.71 -23.38 -6.00
N MET A 63 -10.66 -22.45 -6.12
CA MET A 63 -11.94 -22.70 -6.78
C MET A 63 -11.76 -23.04 -8.26
N GLU A 64 -10.88 -22.33 -8.98
CA GLU A 64 -10.54 -22.63 -10.38
C GLU A 64 -9.95 -24.03 -10.52
N VAL A 65 -8.99 -24.41 -9.65
CA VAL A 65 -8.43 -25.77 -9.65
C VAL A 65 -9.51 -26.83 -9.38
N GLN A 66 -10.43 -26.59 -8.45
CA GLN A 66 -11.50 -27.53 -8.12
C GLN A 66 -12.54 -27.67 -9.24
N ARG A 67 -12.91 -26.55 -9.89
CA ARG A 67 -13.77 -26.56 -11.08
C ARG A 67 -13.15 -27.40 -12.19
N MET A 68 -11.83 -27.36 -12.31
CA MET A 68 -11.07 -28.03 -13.36
C MET A 68 -10.81 -29.50 -13.08
N ARG A 69 -10.73 -29.92 -11.81
CA ARG A 69 -10.76 -31.35 -11.43
C ARG A 69 -12.04 -32.07 -11.89
N ARG A 70 -13.14 -31.33 -12.03
CA ARG A 70 -14.43 -31.85 -12.51
C ARG A 70 -14.59 -31.74 -14.03
N SER A 71 -13.65 -31.08 -14.71
CA SER A 71 -13.66 -30.91 -16.16
C SER A 71 -12.88 -32.04 -16.84
N PRO A 72 -13.34 -32.57 -17.99
CA PRO A 72 -12.65 -33.64 -18.71
C PRO A 72 -11.30 -33.23 -19.33
N ARG A 73 -10.83 -31.99 -19.15
CA ARG A 73 -9.70 -31.38 -19.87
C ARG A 73 -8.33 -31.46 -19.19
N GLY A 74 -8.17 -32.25 -18.13
CA GLY A 74 -6.87 -32.46 -17.49
C GLY A 74 -6.41 -31.29 -16.60
N ILE A 75 -5.51 -31.58 -15.67
CA ILE A 75 -5.29 -30.76 -14.45
C ILE A 75 -3.93 -30.04 -14.46
N SER A 76 -2.94 -30.52 -15.21
CA SER A 76 -1.52 -30.18 -14.97
C SER A 76 -1.16 -28.70 -15.21
N PHE A 77 -1.48 -28.15 -16.38
CA PHE A 77 -1.05 -26.79 -16.75
C PHE A 77 -1.83 -25.69 -16.03
N VAL A 78 -3.12 -25.93 -15.77
CA VAL A 78 -4.00 -24.99 -15.05
C VAL A 78 -3.58 -24.89 -13.59
N VAL A 79 -3.23 -26.01 -12.95
CA VAL A 79 -2.68 -26.02 -11.59
C VAL A 79 -1.38 -25.25 -11.53
N GLY A 80 -0.51 -25.34 -12.56
CA GLY A 80 0.71 -24.55 -12.64
C GLY A 80 0.44 -23.04 -12.66
N PHE A 81 -0.54 -22.61 -13.46
CA PHE A 81 -0.94 -21.19 -13.54
C PHE A 81 -1.53 -20.67 -12.22
N GLU A 82 -2.37 -21.47 -11.55
CA GLU A 82 -2.95 -21.09 -10.25
C GLU A 82 -1.93 -21.15 -9.11
N ALA A 83 -1.00 -22.12 -9.13
CA ALA A 83 0.12 -22.15 -8.21
C ALA A 83 0.98 -20.88 -8.35
N LEU A 84 1.19 -20.41 -9.58
CA LEU A 84 1.88 -19.15 -9.85
C LEU A 84 1.10 -17.96 -9.26
N SER A 85 -0.22 -17.92 -9.38
CA SER A 85 -1.07 -16.89 -8.72
C SER A 85 -0.86 -16.86 -7.20
N VAL A 86 -0.84 -18.03 -6.56
CA VAL A 86 -0.65 -18.14 -5.10
C VAL A 86 0.77 -17.73 -4.69
N LEU A 87 1.79 -18.14 -5.46
CA LEU A 87 3.19 -17.75 -5.21
C LEU A 87 3.39 -16.24 -5.35
N ILE A 88 2.78 -15.62 -6.36
CA ILE A 88 2.77 -14.16 -6.51
C ILE A 88 2.06 -13.53 -5.30
N GLY A 89 0.91 -14.06 -4.90
CA GLY A 89 0.18 -13.58 -3.73
C GLY A 89 1.00 -13.60 -2.45
N ALA A 90 1.63 -14.74 -2.14
CA ALA A 90 2.50 -14.89 -0.97
C ALA A 90 3.71 -13.95 -1.02
N SER A 91 4.38 -13.85 -2.17
CA SER A 91 5.51 -12.95 -2.38
C SER A 91 5.11 -11.48 -2.23
N THR A 92 3.91 -11.12 -2.69
CA THR A 92 3.35 -9.78 -2.56
C THR A 92 3.04 -9.44 -1.11
N VAL A 93 2.50 -10.38 -0.33
CA VAL A 93 2.29 -10.17 1.12
C VAL A 93 3.62 -9.94 1.84
N LEU A 94 4.65 -10.72 1.52
CA LEU A 94 6.00 -10.54 2.08
C LEU A 94 6.58 -9.18 1.72
N PHE A 95 6.34 -8.71 0.50
CA PHE A 95 6.72 -7.37 0.04
C PHE A 95 6.01 -6.26 0.85
N ILE A 96 4.67 -6.29 0.94
CA ILE A 96 3.91 -5.23 1.63
C ILE A 96 4.19 -5.22 3.13
N ARG A 97 4.27 -6.40 3.77
CA ARG A 97 4.54 -6.49 5.22
C ARG A 97 5.99 -6.20 5.60
N ARG A 98 6.90 -6.10 4.62
CA ARG A 98 8.33 -5.84 4.80
C ARG A 98 9.02 -6.79 5.80
N TRP A 99 8.52 -8.03 5.93
CA TRP A 99 9.02 -9.01 6.91
C TRP A 99 10.44 -9.50 6.59
N PHE A 100 10.75 -9.70 5.30
CA PHE A 100 12.04 -10.20 4.84
C PHE A 100 12.40 -9.51 3.52
N ASN A 101 13.59 -8.89 3.46
CA ASN A 101 14.18 -8.24 2.27
C ASN A 101 13.14 -7.83 1.20
N PRO A 102 12.38 -6.73 1.42
CA PRO A 102 11.22 -6.40 0.59
C PRO A 102 11.57 -6.24 -0.90
N LEU A 103 12.81 -5.86 -1.21
CA LEU A 103 13.32 -5.80 -2.58
C LEU A 103 13.39 -7.17 -3.26
N LEU A 104 13.75 -8.23 -2.53
CA LEU A 104 13.80 -9.58 -3.07
C LEU A 104 12.39 -10.12 -3.29
N ALA A 105 11.50 -9.94 -2.30
CA ALA A 105 10.09 -10.32 -2.42
C ALA A 105 9.41 -9.59 -3.61
N PHE A 106 9.72 -8.31 -3.79
CA PHE A 106 9.27 -7.54 -4.97
C PHE A 106 9.80 -8.13 -6.28
N LYS A 107 11.12 -8.40 -6.38
CA LYS A 107 11.71 -8.97 -7.60
C LYS A 107 11.08 -10.31 -7.97
N VAL A 108 10.83 -11.16 -6.98
CA VAL A 108 10.19 -12.47 -7.18
C VAL A 108 8.74 -12.28 -7.65
N ALA A 109 7.95 -11.47 -6.93
CA ALA A 109 6.56 -11.19 -7.31
C ALA A 109 6.47 -10.56 -8.71
N PHE A 110 7.36 -9.62 -9.01
CA PHE A 110 7.46 -8.96 -10.31
C PHE A 110 7.82 -9.95 -11.43
N ALA A 111 8.87 -10.75 -11.25
CA ALA A 111 9.30 -11.73 -12.25
C ALA A 111 8.20 -12.77 -12.54
N PHE A 112 7.55 -13.28 -11.50
CA PHE A 112 6.44 -14.21 -11.66
C PHE A 112 5.19 -13.54 -12.24
N SER A 113 4.92 -12.27 -11.93
CA SER A 113 3.84 -11.52 -12.59
C SER A 113 4.12 -11.36 -14.09
N LEU A 114 5.35 -11.07 -14.50
CA LEU A 114 5.71 -11.00 -15.92
C LEU A 114 5.53 -12.37 -16.61
N LEU A 115 5.96 -13.45 -15.96
CA LEU A 115 5.78 -14.80 -16.47
C LEU A 115 4.28 -15.14 -16.61
N GLN A 116 3.48 -14.83 -15.60
CA GLN A 116 2.04 -15.07 -15.63
C GLN A 116 1.34 -14.23 -16.70
N GLY A 117 1.75 -12.96 -16.85
CA GLY A 117 1.23 -12.06 -17.88
C GLY A 117 1.61 -12.51 -19.28
N PHE A 118 2.85 -12.95 -19.49
CA PHE A 118 3.29 -13.50 -20.77
C PHE A 118 2.51 -14.77 -21.13
N TRP A 119 2.35 -15.69 -20.18
CA TRP A 119 1.57 -16.91 -20.39
C TRP A 119 0.10 -16.57 -20.72
N TYR A 120 -0.52 -15.67 -19.96
CA TYR A 120 -1.88 -15.22 -20.24
C TYR A 120 -2.03 -14.58 -21.62
N LEU A 121 -1.09 -13.70 -22.00
CA LEU A 121 -1.10 -13.03 -23.29
C LEU A 121 -0.84 -14.00 -24.45
N ALA A 122 0.08 -14.95 -24.28
CA ALA A 122 0.35 -15.99 -25.26
C ALA A 122 -0.91 -16.84 -25.52
N SER A 123 -1.58 -17.31 -24.46
CA SER A 123 -2.84 -18.05 -24.58
C SER A 123 -3.99 -17.18 -25.11
N TYR A 124 -4.01 -15.88 -24.83
CA TYR A 124 -4.98 -14.96 -25.43
C TYR A 124 -4.74 -14.80 -26.94
N SER A 125 -3.49 -14.61 -27.35
CA SER A 125 -3.11 -14.44 -28.75
C SER A 125 -3.34 -15.71 -29.58
N SER A 126 -3.07 -16.90 -29.02
CA SER A 126 -3.33 -18.18 -29.69
C SER A 126 -4.83 -18.37 -29.96
N ARG A 127 -5.68 -17.99 -29.01
CA ARG A 127 -7.14 -17.99 -29.17
C ARG A 127 -7.63 -16.98 -30.19
N PHE A 128 -7.07 -15.77 -30.20
CA PHE A 128 -7.45 -14.73 -31.14
C PHE A 128 -7.09 -15.08 -32.59
N MET A 129 -5.95 -15.76 -32.79
CA MET A 129 -5.48 -16.22 -34.10
C MET A 129 -6.05 -17.59 -34.52
N GLU A 130 -7.02 -18.13 -33.77
CA GLU A 130 -7.66 -19.43 -34.01
C GLU A 130 -6.67 -20.60 -34.21
N LEU A 131 -5.49 -20.51 -33.59
CA LEU A 131 -4.47 -21.56 -33.68
C LEU A 131 -4.95 -22.85 -32.98
N PRO A 132 -4.54 -24.04 -33.46
CA PRO A 132 -4.90 -25.28 -32.81
C PRO A 132 -4.39 -25.26 -31.37
N ARG A 133 -5.29 -25.56 -30.43
CA ARG A 133 -5.00 -25.51 -28.99
C ARG A 133 -3.79 -26.37 -28.66
N GLN A 134 -2.77 -25.75 -28.08
CA GLN A 134 -1.55 -26.44 -27.67
C GLN A 134 -1.64 -26.84 -26.19
N ALA A 135 -0.86 -27.85 -25.81
CA ALA A 135 -0.71 -28.22 -24.40
C ALA A 135 -0.15 -27.02 -23.61
N GLY A 136 -0.96 -26.47 -22.70
CA GLY A 136 -0.60 -25.27 -21.92
C GLY A 136 -1.47 -24.04 -22.18
N ASP A 137 -2.42 -24.10 -23.14
CA ASP A 137 -3.36 -23.01 -23.34
C ASP A 137 -4.35 -22.85 -22.17
N LEU A 138 -4.47 -21.62 -21.68
CA LEU A 138 -5.41 -21.22 -20.64
C LEU A 138 -6.85 -21.19 -21.15
N LEU A 139 -7.81 -21.43 -20.25
CA LEU A 139 -9.23 -21.32 -20.60
C LEU A 139 -9.66 -19.87 -20.86
N ALA A 140 -10.73 -19.71 -21.65
CA ALA A 140 -11.42 -18.44 -21.91
C ALA A 140 -11.74 -17.64 -20.64
N GLU A 141 -12.12 -18.35 -19.58
CA GLU A 141 -12.58 -17.77 -18.32
C GLU A 141 -11.46 -17.57 -17.28
N GLN A 142 -10.23 -18.00 -17.58
CA GLN A 142 -9.16 -18.01 -16.59
C GLN A 142 -8.55 -16.62 -16.44
N ILE A 143 -8.55 -16.09 -15.22
CA ILE A 143 -8.10 -14.73 -14.91
C ILE A 143 -6.76 -14.80 -14.17
N PRO A 144 -5.75 -13.97 -14.51
CA PRO A 144 -4.47 -13.92 -13.82
C PRO A 144 -4.59 -13.19 -12.47
N PHE A 145 -5.24 -13.82 -11.48
CA PHE A 145 -5.52 -13.23 -10.17
C PHE A 145 -4.25 -12.76 -9.44
N GLY A 146 -3.15 -13.53 -9.52
CA GLY A 146 -1.87 -13.17 -8.92
C GLY A 146 -1.30 -11.86 -9.47
N LEU A 147 -1.23 -11.72 -10.80
CA LEU A 147 -0.79 -10.49 -11.47
C LEU A 147 -1.66 -9.28 -11.09
N ILE A 148 -2.99 -9.43 -11.14
CA ILE A 148 -3.91 -8.33 -10.81
C ILE A 148 -3.68 -7.87 -9.38
N TYR A 149 -3.60 -8.83 -8.45
CA TYR A 149 -3.34 -8.56 -7.05
C TYR A 149 -2.00 -7.86 -6.82
N PHE A 150 -0.93 -8.33 -7.47
CA PHE A 150 0.39 -7.72 -7.38
C PHE A 150 0.38 -6.26 -7.86
N LEU A 151 -0.25 -5.97 -9.01
CA LEU A 151 -0.34 -4.61 -9.54
C LEU A 151 -1.09 -3.67 -8.59
N VAL A 152 -2.25 -4.09 -8.09
CA VAL A 152 -3.04 -3.29 -7.14
C VAL A 152 -2.22 -2.99 -5.87
N CYS A 153 -1.53 -4.00 -5.35
CA CYS A 153 -0.69 -3.85 -4.16
C CYS A 153 0.52 -2.95 -4.40
N TRP A 154 1.19 -3.10 -5.54
CA TRP A 154 2.37 -2.32 -5.89
C TRP A 154 2.04 -0.84 -6.09
N VAL A 155 0.97 -0.55 -6.83
CA VAL A 155 0.49 0.82 -7.02
C VAL A 155 0.09 1.43 -5.69
N SER A 156 -0.67 0.69 -4.87
CA SER A 156 -1.08 1.17 -3.54
C SER A 156 0.12 1.47 -2.64
N ASP A 157 1.12 0.58 -2.58
CA ASP A 157 2.34 0.79 -1.78
C ASP A 157 3.11 2.05 -2.20
N ARG A 158 3.15 2.37 -3.51
CA ARG A 158 3.79 3.60 -4.02
C ARG A 158 3.05 4.87 -3.58
N PHE A 159 1.73 4.87 -3.64
CA PHE A 159 0.93 5.99 -3.13
C PHE A 159 1.13 6.18 -1.63
N MET A 160 1.12 5.08 -0.89
CA MET A 160 1.30 5.04 0.57
C MET A 160 2.66 5.56 1.03
N MET A 161 3.75 5.10 0.43
CA MET A 161 5.11 5.59 0.70
C MET A 161 5.21 7.10 0.45
N ARG A 162 4.65 7.58 -0.67
CA ARG A 162 4.64 9.00 -0.99
C ARG A 162 3.85 9.81 0.04
N SER A 163 2.70 9.31 0.50
CA SER A 163 1.90 9.97 1.54
C SER A 163 2.63 10.03 2.89
N GLN A 164 3.36 8.98 3.26
CA GLN A 164 4.18 8.97 4.48
C GLN A 164 5.34 9.96 4.40
N ASP A 165 6.04 10.03 3.26
CA ASP A 165 7.15 10.98 3.06
C ASP A 165 6.67 12.43 3.13
N ILE A 166 5.54 12.76 2.48
CA ILE A 166 4.93 14.09 2.54
C ILE A 166 4.52 14.44 3.98
N ALA A 167 3.90 13.50 4.70
CA ALA A 167 3.51 13.72 6.09
C ALA A 167 4.72 13.94 7.00
N LYS A 168 5.82 13.21 6.76
CA LYS A 168 7.08 13.35 7.50
C LYS A 168 7.74 14.71 7.22
N GLN A 169 7.84 15.09 5.94
CA GLN A 169 8.40 16.38 5.53
C GLN A 169 7.58 17.54 6.10
N THR A 170 6.25 17.47 6.04
CA THR A 170 5.37 18.49 6.63
C THR A 170 5.57 18.59 8.15
N ALA A 171 5.78 17.47 8.84
CA ALA A 171 6.05 17.47 10.27
C ALA A 171 7.43 18.04 10.62
N GLU A 172 8.45 17.79 9.80
CA GLU A 172 9.79 18.36 9.95
C GLU A 172 9.81 19.87 9.64
N ASP A 173 9.16 20.30 8.57
CA ASP A 173 9.03 21.70 8.18
C ASP A 173 8.28 22.52 9.24
N MET A 174 7.17 21.99 9.78
CA MET A 174 6.45 22.65 10.88
C MET A 174 7.31 22.75 12.16
N ARG A 175 8.07 21.71 12.50
CA ARG A 175 9.03 21.75 13.63
C ARG A 175 10.13 22.78 13.40
N ALA A 176 10.63 22.92 12.18
CA ALA A 176 11.64 23.91 11.83
C ALA A 176 11.10 25.35 11.92
N VAL A 177 9.89 25.60 11.41
CA VAL A 177 9.22 26.92 11.51
C VAL A 177 8.95 27.31 12.97
N LEU A 178 8.55 26.35 13.82
CA LEU A 178 8.32 26.61 15.25
C LEU A 178 9.63 26.88 16.00
N LYS A 179 10.69 26.11 15.73
CA LYS A 179 12.02 26.38 16.31
C LYS A 179 12.60 27.72 15.84
N GLY A 180 12.38 28.09 14.59
CA GLY A 180 12.81 29.38 14.03
C GLY A 180 12.00 30.59 14.52
N LYS A 181 10.78 30.38 15.06
CA LYS A 181 10.00 31.42 15.74
C LYS A 181 10.33 31.58 17.23
N ALA A 182 10.95 30.56 17.83
CA ALA A 182 11.38 30.56 19.22
C ALA A 182 12.79 31.13 19.45
N ALA A 183 13.52 31.44 18.36
CA ALA A 183 14.82 32.12 18.35
C ALA A 183 14.65 33.59 17.95
#